data_AF-A0A5E7Y7Y9-F1
#
_entry.id   AF-A0A5E7Y7Y9-F1
#
_cell.length_a   1.000
_cell.length_b   1.000
_cell.length_c   1.000
_cell.angle_alpha   90.00
_cell.angle_beta   90.00
_cell.angle_gamma   90.00
#
_symmetry.space_group_name_H-M   'P 1'
#
loop_
_entity.id
_entity.type
_entity.pdbx_description
1 polymer ?
#
loop_
_entity_poly.entity_id
_entity_poly.type
_entity_poly.pdbx_seq_one_letter_code
_entity_poly.pdbx_strand_id
1 'polypeptide(L)'
;MQPPQHRLRLLARLARLREVEAHKAARHLAQTELTRQQLQALRQRSGDIAALYQQRRDAQTGADLRTQKAFISGLNRIAEETAGQHASLLPFHRQAQQALGEARAKHERVADRLVQQQLQISDAQFAADAAPAARLARKLKS
;
A
#
# COMPACT_ATOMS: atom_id res chain seq x y z
N MET A 1 12.06 17.50 -33.74
CA MET A 1 10.92 17.12 -32.86
C MET A 1 10.81 15.60 -32.86
N GLN A 2 10.70 14.94 -31.71
CA GLN A 2 10.51 13.48 -31.68
C GLN A 2 9.12 13.12 -32.21
N PRO A 3 8.97 11.99 -32.94
CA PRO A 3 7.67 11.60 -33.47
C PRO A 3 6.69 11.30 -32.32
N PRO A 4 5.40 11.68 -32.45
CA PRO A 4 4.41 11.58 -31.38
C PRO A 4 4.25 10.15 -30.83
N GLN A 5 4.47 9.13 -31.67
CA GLN A 5 4.42 7.73 -31.29
C GLN A 5 5.55 7.32 -30.33
N HIS A 6 6.77 7.86 -30.47
CA HIS A 6 7.89 7.55 -29.58
C HIS A 6 7.62 8.06 -28.17
N ARG A 7 7.12 9.29 -28.06
CA ARG A 7 6.75 9.90 -26.77
C ARG A 7 5.63 9.12 -26.06
N LEU A 8 4.64 8.65 -26.81
CA LEU A 8 3.55 7.84 -26.26
C LEU A 8 4.07 6.50 -25.70
N ARG A 9 4.98 5.81 -26.41
CA ARG A 9 5.61 4.58 -25.91
C ARG A 9 6.39 4.81 -24.62
N LEU A 10 7.14 5.91 -24.53
CA LEU A 10 7.87 6.26 -23.32
C LEU A 10 6.92 6.55 -22.14
N LEU A 11 5.83 7.29 -22.37
CA LEU A 11 4.81 7.55 -21.36
C LEU A 11 4.12 6.26 -20.88
N ALA A 12 3.78 5.35 -21.81
CA ALA A 12 3.20 4.05 -21.46
C ALA A 12 4.17 3.20 -20.61
N ARG A 13 5.46 3.20 -20.96
CA ARG A 13 6.49 2.53 -20.14
C ARG A 13 6.60 3.16 -18.76
N LEU A 14 6.57 4.48 -18.67
CA LEU A 14 6.62 5.20 -17.39
C LEU A 14 5.39 4.88 -16.54
N ALA A 15 4.19 4.85 -17.12
CA ALA A 15 2.96 4.47 -16.42
C ALA A 15 3.10 3.09 -15.78
N ARG A 16 3.59 2.11 -16.54
CA ARG A 16 3.83 0.75 -16.04
C ARG A 16 4.88 0.71 -14.93
N LEU A 17 5.94 1.52 -15.00
CA LEU A 17 6.92 1.61 -13.91
C LEU A 17 6.28 2.18 -12.63
N ARG A 18 5.45 3.23 -12.74
CA ARG A 18 4.74 3.82 -11.60
C ARG A 18 3.71 2.88 -11.00
N GLU A 19 3.04 2.09 -11.83
CA GLU A 19 2.13 1.03 -11.39
C GLU A 19 2.87 -0.01 -10.52
N VAL A 20 4.03 -0.48 -10.99
CA VAL A 20 4.88 -1.41 -10.24
C VAL A 20 5.36 -0.81 -8.91
N GLU A 21 5.73 0.47 -8.90
CA GLU A 21 6.09 1.19 -7.67
C GLU A 21 4.91 1.28 -6.69
N ALA A 22 3.72 1.62 -7.17
CA ALA A 22 2.50 1.66 -6.35
C ALA A 22 2.16 0.27 -5.76
N HIS A 23 2.30 -0.80 -6.55
CA HIS A 23 2.12 -2.16 -6.06
C HIS A 23 3.16 -2.55 -5.01
N LYS A 24 4.43 -2.18 -5.20
CA LYS A 24 5.49 -2.42 -4.21
C LYS A 24 5.18 -1.69 -2.89
N ALA A 25 4.78 -0.42 -2.96
CA ALA A 25 4.39 0.35 -1.79
C ALA A 25 3.16 -0.26 -1.09
N ALA A 26 2.18 -0.77 -1.85
CA ALA A 26 0.99 -1.42 -1.30
C ALA A 26 1.35 -2.71 -0.56
N ARG A 27 2.23 -3.53 -1.13
CA ARG A 27 2.72 -4.76 -0.46
C ARG A 27 3.47 -4.44 0.83
N HIS A 28 4.31 -3.40 0.81
CA HIS A 28 5.02 -2.97 2.01
C HIS A 28 4.05 -2.51 3.11
N LEU A 29 3.04 -1.72 2.77
CA LEU A 29 2.00 -1.34 3.73
C LEU A 29 1.29 -2.57 4.31
N ALA A 30 0.85 -3.49 3.46
CA ALA A 30 0.17 -4.71 3.90
C ALA A 30 1.05 -5.56 4.85
N GLN A 31 2.36 -5.64 4.59
CA GLN A 31 3.30 -6.32 5.48
C GLN A 31 3.38 -5.62 6.85
N THR A 32 3.50 -4.30 6.88
CA THR A 32 3.52 -3.55 8.15
C THR A 32 2.21 -3.68 8.93
N GLU A 33 1.07 -3.70 8.24
CA GLU A 33 -0.25 -3.92 8.85
C GLU A 33 -0.36 -5.32 9.45
N LEU A 34 0.08 -6.35 8.72
CA LEU A 34 0.10 -7.72 9.21
C LEU A 34 0.94 -7.86 10.48
N THR A 35 2.17 -7.33 10.48
CA THR A 35 3.05 -7.38 11.65
C THR A 35 2.41 -6.66 12.84
N ARG A 36 1.78 -5.50 12.59
CA ARG A 36 1.08 -4.74 13.64
C ARG A 36 -0.07 -5.56 14.26
N GLN A 37 -0.87 -6.22 13.43
CA GLN A 37 -1.95 -7.09 13.89
C GLN A 37 -1.43 -8.29 14.68
N GLN A 38 -0.33 -8.91 14.24
CA GLN A 38 0.30 -10.03 14.94
C GLN A 38 0.79 -9.62 16.34
N LEU A 39 1.45 -8.47 16.46
CA LEU A 39 1.88 -7.95 17.78
C LEU A 39 0.68 -7.63 18.67
N GLN A 40 -0.38 -7.02 18.13
CA GLN A 40 -1.59 -6.74 18.88
C GLN A 40 -2.24 -8.04 19.39
N ALA A 41 -2.34 -9.06 18.54
CA ALA A 41 -2.89 -10.37 18.90
C ALA A 41 -2.02 -11.08 19.95
N LEU A 42 -0.70 -11.03 19.82
CA LEU A 42 0.23 -11.62 20.79
C LEU A 42 0.10 -10.95 22.16
N ARG A 43 0.06 -9.61 22.20
CA ARG A 43 -0.14 -8.85 23.44
C ARG A 43 -1.46 -9.24 24.12
N GLN A 44 -2.54 -9.27 23.36
CA GLN A 44 -3.86 -9.64 23.88
C GLN A 44 -3.84 -11.05 24.47
N ARG A 45 -3.33 -12.02 23.70
CA ARG A 45 -3.26 -13.41 24.13
C ARG A 45 -2.41 -13.61 25.39
N SER A 46 -1.25 -12.94 25.48
CA SER A 46 -0.42 -13.00 26.69
C SER A 46 -1.14 -12.41 27.91
N GLY A 47 -1.88 -11.31 27.73
CA GLY A 47 -2.70 -10.71 28.78
C GLY A 47 -3.84 -11.62 29.24
N ASP A 48 -4.56 -12.22 28.29
CA ASP A 48 -5.66 -13.14 28.59
C ASP A 48 -5.18 -14.38 29.36
N ILE A 49 -4.04 -14.97 28.95
CA ILE A 49 -3.45 -16.11 29.67
C ILE A 49 -2.99 -15.67 31.07
N ALA A 50 -2.36 -14.51 31.22
CA ALA A 50 -1.94 -14.01 32.51
C ALA A 50 -3.14 -13.83 33.46
N ALA A 51 -4.25 -13.25 32.97
CA ALA A 51 -5.48 -13.07 33.73
C ALA A 51 -6.11 -14.41 34.14
N LEU A 52 -6.17 -15.39 33.23
CA LEU A 52 -6.64 -16.74 33.54
C LEU A 52 -5.81 -17.40 34.65
N TYR A 53 -4.48 -17.28 34.58
CA TYR A 53 -3.60 -17.81 35.60
C TYR A 53 -3.67 -17.05 36.92
N GLN A 54 -4.02 -15.76 36.93
CA GLN A 54 -4.26 -15.03 38.18
C GLN A 54 -5.52 -15.49 38.93
N GLN A 55 -6.52 -15.99 38.21
CA GLN A 55 -7.78 -16.46 38.80
C GLN A 55 -7.69 -17.86 39.40
N ARG A 56 -6.65 -18.63 39.05
CA ARG A 56 -6.42 -19.99 39.55
C ARG A 56 -6.06 -20.00 41.04
N ARG A 57 -6.74 -20.86 41.79
CA ARG A 57 -6.57 -21.06 43.25
C ARG A 57 -6.15 -22.49 43.62
N ASP A 58 -5.67 -23.26 42.65
CA ASP A 58 -5.33 -24.67 42.77
C ASP A 58 -3.86 -24.93 43.17
N ALA A 59 -3.10 -23.89 43.51
CA ALA A 59 -1.76 -24.03 44.07
C ALA A 59 -1.85 -24.68 45.47
N GLN A 60 -1.26 -25.87 45.62
CA GLN A 60 -1.30 -26.64 46.86
C GLN A 60 -0.10 -26.34 47.76
N THR A 61 1.02 -25.90 47.16
CA THR A 61 2.25 -25.59 47.87
C THR A 61 2.75 -24.17 47.59
N GLY A 62 3.63 -23.66 48.47
CA GLY A 62 4.33 -22.40 48.21
C GLY A 62 5.25 -22.45 46.99
N ALA A 63 5.73 -23.64 46.59
CA ALA A 63 6.49 -23.81 45.37
C ALA A 63 5.62 -23.59 44.12
N ASP A 64 4.41 -24.15 44.11
CA ASP A 64 3.45 -23.97 43.00
C ASP A 64 3.08 -22.49 42.82
N LEU A 65 2.83 -21.79 43.94
CA LEU A 65 2.52 -20.37 43.92
C LEU A 65 3.69 -19.53 43.36
N ARG A 66 4.94 -19.87 43.70
CA ARG A 66 6.11 -19.19 43.14
C ARG A 66 6.22 -19.41 41.63
N THR A 67 6.03 -20.64 41.16
CA THR A 67 6.03 -20.98 39.73
C THR A 67 4.94 -20.24 38.98
N GLN A 68 3.71 -20.20 39.52
CA GLN A 68 2.59 -19.47 38.95
C GLN A 68 2.88 -17.97 38.84
N LYS A 69 3.41 -17.35 39.90
CA LYS A 69 3.80 -15.93 39.89
C LYS A 69 4.90 -15.63 38.87
N ALA A 70 5.92 -16.49 38.77
CA ALA A 70 6.99 -16.34 37.79
C ALA A 70 6.46 -16.44 36.34
N PHE A 71 5.55 -17.38 36.09
CA PHE A 71 4.90 -17.53 34.79
C PHE A 71 4.07 -16.29 34.40
N ILE A 72 3.22 -15.80 35.30
CA ILE A 72 2.43 -14.58 35.08
C ILE A 72 3.35 -13.37 34.83
N SER A 73 4.42 -13.22 35.61
CA SER A 73 5.41 -12.16 35.40
C SER A 73 6.07 -12.25 34.04
N GLY A 74 6.38 -13.46 33.55
CA GLY A 74 6.91 -13.68 32.21
C GLY A 74 5.93 -13.27 31.11
N LEU A 75 4.65 -13.61 31.24
CA LEU A 75 3.61 -13.21 30.28
C LEU A 75 3.40 -11.70 30.25
N ASN A 76 3.38 -11.04 31.40
CA ASN A 76 3.28 -9.59 31.48
C ASN A 76 4.46 -8.90 30.79
N ARG A 77 5.68 -9.40 31.03
CA ARG A 77 6.88 -8.92 30.34
C ARG A 77 6.78 -9.07 28.83
N ILE A 78 6.33 -10.22 28.33
CA ILE A 78 6.08 -10.42 26.89
C ILE A 78 5.07 -9.40 26.37
N ALA A 79 3.97 -9.17 27.09
CA ALA A 79 2.95 -8.22 26.69
C ALA A 79 3.48 -6.77 26.64
N GLU A 80 4.31 -6.37 27.61
CA GLU A 80 4.97 -5.06 27.66
C GLU A 80 5.98 -4.88 26.52
N GLU A 81 6.87 -5.86 26.31
CA GLU A 81 7.85 -5.84 25.22
C GLU A 81 7.14 -5.77 23.86
N THR A 82 6.07 -6.55 23.68
CA THR A 82 5.24 -6.55 22.46
C THR A 82 4.53 -5.20 22.28
N ALA A 83 4.07 -4.56 23.35
CA ALA A 83 3.48 -3.22 23.28
C ALA A 83 4.51 -2.17 22.85
N GLY A 84 5.75 -2.27 23.34
CA GLY A 84 6.88 -1.44 22.92
C GLY A 84 7.20 -1.61 21.42
N GLN A 85 7.26 -2.87 20.95
CA GLN A 85 7.46 -3.18 19.52
C GLN A 85 6.31 -2.67 18.65
N HIS A 86 5.06 -2.80 19.12
CA HIS A 86 3.91 -2.25 18.41
C HIS A 86 3.99 -0.72 18.30
N ALA A 87 4.37 -0.04 19.38
CA ALA A 87 4.55 1.42 19.39
C ALA A 87 5.68 1.87 18.43
N SER A 88 6.80 1.14 18.39
CA SER A 88 7.91 1.44 17.48
C SER A 88 7.57 1.20 16.01
N LEU A 89 6.62 0.32 15.68
CA LEU A 89 6.12 0.09 14.31
C LEU A 89 5.21 1.20 13.77
N LEU A 90 4.55 1.98 14.63
CA LEU A 90 3.65 3.06 14.21
C LEU A 90 4.26 4.07 13.22
N PRO A 91 5.46 4.64 13.45
CA PRO A 91 6.07 5.54 12.49
C PRO A 91 6.34 4.87 11.13
N PHE A 92 6.82 3.63 11.11
CA PHE A 92 7.08 2.88 9.87
C PHE A 92 5.79 2.62 9.09
N HIS A 93 4.71 2.26 9.78
CA HIS A 93 3.40 2.09 9.16
C HIS A 93 2.88 3.39 8.55
N ARG A 94 2.99 4.52 9.27
CA ARG A 94 2.61 5.84 8.72
C ARG A 94 3.43 6.20 7.50
N GLN A 95 4.74 5.96 7.54
CA GLN A 95 5.64 6.19 6.41
C GLN A 95 5.25 5.31 5.21
N ALA A 96 4.90 4.04 5.44
CA ALA A 96 4.42 3.14 4.39
C ALA A 96 3.10 3.63 3.77
N GLN A 97 2.16 4.13 4.58
CA GLN A 97 0.91 4.71 4.10
C GLN A 97 1.15 5.95 3.23
N GLN A 98 2.02 6.86 3.67
CA GLN A 98 2.40 8.05 2.91
C GLN A 98 3.07 7.67 1.58
N ALA A 99 4.02 6.74 1.60
CA ALA A 99 4.71 6.26 0.42
C ALA A 99 3.74 5.65 -0.61
N LEU A 100 2.73 4.88 -0.16
CA LEU A 100 1.68 4.37 -1.03
C LEU A 100 0.85 5.50 -1.64
N GLY A 101 0.43 6.47 -0.83
CA GLY A 101 -0.32 7.63 -1.31
C GLY A 101 0.43 8.40 -2.40
N GLU A 102 1.72 8.67 -2.18
CA GLU A 102 2.57 9.33 -3.16
C GLU A 102 2.77 8.51 -4.43
N ALA A 103 3.00 7.19 -4.31
CA ALA A 103 3.20 6.31 -5.45
C ALA A 103 1.93 6.23 -6.31
N ARG A 104 0.75 6.14 -5.69
CA ARG A 104 -0.54 6.18 -6.38
C ARG A 104 -0.77 7.51 -7.08
N ALA A 105 -0.56 8.64 -6.40
CA ALA A 105 -0.70 9.95 -7.01
C ALA A 105 0.25 10.14 -8.22
N LYS A 106 1.48 9.63 -8.14
CA LYS A 106 2.42 9.64 -9.27
C LYS A 106 1.94 8.77 -10.42
N HIS A 107 1.41 7.58 -10.13
CA HIS A 107 0.84 6.68 -11.13
C HIS A 107 -0.36 7.31 -11.85
N GLU A 108 -1.32 7.83 -11.10
CA GLU A 108 -2.52 8.50 -11.64
C GLU A 108 -2.17 9.67 -12.56
N ARG A 109 -1.28 10.58 -12.12
CA ARG A 109 -0.82 11.71 -12.96
C ARG A 109 -0.21 11.27 -14.29
N VAL A 110 0.54 10.16 -14.29
CA VAL A 110 1.16 9.64 -15.51
C VAL A 110 0.13 8.93 -16.39
N ALA A 111 -0.80 8.20 -15.79
CA ALA A 111 -1.91 7.56 -16.49
C ALA A 111 -2.82 8.59 -17.17
N ASP A 112 -3.21 9.65 -16.46
CA ASP A 112 -4.02 10.75 -17.00
C ASP A 112 -3.33 11.43 -18.18
N ARG A 113 -2.03 11.71 -18.04
CA ARG A 113 -1.23 12.31 -19.12
C ARG A 113 -1.13 11.37 -20.34
N LEU A 114 -1.04 10.06 -20.13
CA LEU A 114 -1.03 9.08 -21.21
C LEU A 114 -2.36 9.09 -21.97
N VAL A 115 -3.49 9.10 -21.26
CA VAL A 115 -4.83 9.16 -21.84
C VAL A 115 -5.02 10.46 -22.63
N GLN A 116 -4.66 11.61 -22.05
CA GLN A 116 -4.74 12.89 -22.75
C GLN A 116 -3.90 12.91 -24.04
N GLN A 117 -2.68 12.35 -23.99
CA GLN A 117 -1.80 12.27 -25.17
C GLN A 117 -2.38 11.33 -26.24
N GLN A 118 -3.04 10.24 -25.86
CA GLN A 118 -3.73 9.34 -26.79
C GLN A 118 -4.89 10.03 -27.49
N LEU A 119 -5.76 10.71 -26.74
CA LEU A 119 -6.90 11.46 -27.28
C LEU A 119 -6.43 12.52 -28.29
N GLN A 120 -5.40 13.30 -27.95
CA GLN A 120 -4.85 14.31 -28.86
C GLN A 120 -4.33 13.72 -30.19
N ILE A 121 -3.69 12.55 -30.14
CA ILE A 121 -3.21 11.88 -31.35
C ILE A 121 -4.39 11.35 -32.18
N SER A 122 -5.40 10.76 -31.54
CA SER A 122 -6.60 10.30 -32.21
C SER A 122 -7.35 11.45 -32.88
N ASP A 123 -7.58 12.56 -32.17
CA ASP A 123 -8.24 13.76 -32.72
C ASP A 123 -7.46 14.34 -33.91
N ALA A 124 -6.12 14.39 -33.81
CA ALA A 124 -5.27 14.84 -34.90
C ALA A 124 -5.33 13.90 -36.12
N GLN A 125 -5.44 12.59 -35.90
CA GLN A 125 -5.62 11.60 -36.98
C GLN A 125 -6.98 11.76 -37.65
N PHE A 126 -8.07 11.84 -36.88
CA PHE A 126 -9.41 12.10 -37.41
C PHE A 126 -9.48 13.41 -38.21
N ALA A 127 -8.86 14.48 -37.72
CA ALA A 127 -8.79 15.75 -38.43
C ALA A 127 -7.99 15.65 -39.74
N ALA A 128 -6.89 14.89 -39.75
CA ALA A 128 -6.09 14.65 -40.95
C ALA A 128 -6.85 13.85 -42.01
N ASP A 129 -7.61 12.83 -41.59
CA ASP A 129 -8.41 11.98 -42.49
C ASP A 129 -9.65 12.70 -43.05
N ALA A 130 -10.22 13.66 -42.31
CA ALA A 130 -11.35 14.47 -42.75
C ALA A 130 -10.95 15.59 -43.74
N ALA A 131 -9.72 16.08 -43.69
CA ALA A 131 -9.20 17.16 -44.54
C ALA A 131 -9.29 16.89 -46.07
N PRO A 132 -8.94 15.70 -46.60
CA PRO A 132 -9.09 15.41 -48.03
C PRO A 132 -10.56 15.36 -48.49
N ALA A 133 -11.47 14.80 -47.69
CA ALA A 133 -12.90 14.78 -47.98
C ALA A 133 -13.51 16.19 -48.05
N ALA A 134 -13.10 17.08 -47.13
CA ALA A 134 -13.53 18.47 -47.13
C ALA A 134 -12.99 19.27 -48.33
N ARG A 135 -11.77 18.96 -48.79
CA ARG A 135 -11.18 19.57 -50.00
C ARG A 135 -11.90 19.13 -51.28
N LEU A 136 -12.30 17.87 -51.37
CA LEU A 136 -13.07 17.34 -52.50
C LEU A 136 -14.49 17.94 -52.55
N ALA A 137 -15.18 18.01 -51.40
CA ALA A 137 -16.49 18.64 -51.29
C ALA A 137 -16.49 20.13 -51.69
N ARG A 138 -15.37 20.83 -51.46
CA ARG A 138 -15.22 22.25 -51.83
C ARG A 138 -14.99 22.44 -53.34
N LYS A 139 -14.34 21.50 -54.03
CA LYS A 139 -14.12 21.53 -55.49
C LYS A 139 -15.34 21.13 -56.31
N LEU A 140 -16.30 20.41 -55.73
CA LEU A 140 -17.54 20.00 -56.41
C LEU A 140 -18.66 21.06 -56.33
N LYS A 141 -18.48 22.12 -55.55
CA LYS A 141 -19.42 23.24 -55.40
C LYS A 141 -19.01 24.51 -56.17
N SER A 142 -17.87 24.47 -56.85
CA SER A 142 -17.34 25.51 -57.74
C SER A 142 -17.39 25.04 -59.18
#